data_AF-A0A3Q2QFJ3-F1
#
_entry.id   AF-A0A3Q2QFJ3-F1
#
_cell.length_a   1.000
_cell.length_b   1.000
_cell.length_c   1.000
_cell.angle_alpha   90.00
_cell.angle_beta   90.00
_cell.angle_gamma   90.00
#
_symmetry.space_group_name_H-M   'P 1'
#
loop_
_entity.id
_entity.type
_entity.pdbx_description
1 polymer ?
#
loop_
_entity_poly.entity_id
_entity_poly.type
_entity_poly.pdbx_seq_one_letter_code
_entity_poly.pdbx_strand_id
1 'polypeptide(L)'
;TDFQSAPSLREQLLYVWVLSLICEEFRQKAKMYFTELWNILDVLSSLLFCLGLVFRLTTELFYTGKIILCIDFVVFCLRLMAIFTISRTLGPKIIIVKKMIMDMFFFMFLLSIWVVAYGVAKQGILIHNDSRLSWIIQGAIYEPYLIIFGNFPKDIDSDIDSCSMNGTDPLKPKCPVLNENQMPAFPEWLNIIMLCVYLLFVNILLLNLLIAIFNFTFQEVQDNTDKIWKFQRYELIKEYYRRPATAPPLNIYSVFHYFYLKIMRRNKPRKHNEFKIQLKPEVEKDLLHWEGLMKDRYLLSARQEQSQRTETCILDTSQR
;
A
#
# COMPACT_ATOMS: atom_id res chain seq x y z
N THR A 1 -12.43 -0.74 -29.16
CA THR A 1 -12.52 -1.51 -27.89
C THR A 1 -12.97 -2.91 -28.22
N ASP A 2 -12.09 -3.91 -28.08
CA ASP A 2 -12.38 -5.32 -28.41
C ASP A 2 -13.23 -6.05 -27.34
N PHE A 3 -13.84 -5.30 -26.41
CA PHE A 3 -14.69 -5.83 -25.34
C PHE A 3 -16.12 -6.06 -25.87
N GLN A 4 -16.31 -7.20 -26.51
CA GLN A 4 -17.57 -7.63 -27.12
C GLN A 4 -18.30 -8.65 -26.24
N SER A 5 -19.56 -8.92 -26.55
CA SER A 5 -20.39 -9.91 -25.84
C SER A 5 -19.81 -11.33 -25.95
N ALA A 6 -19.22 -11.68 -27.10
CA ALA A 6 -18.43 -12.88 -27.28
C ALA A 6 -16.93 -12.59 -27.05
N PRO A 7 -16.18 -13.48 -26.39
CA PRO A 7 -14.76 -13.29 -26.16
C PRO A 7 -13.98 -13.36 -27.47
N SER A 8 -13.20 -12.32 -27.76
CA SER A 8 -12.32 -12.30 -28.94
C SER A 8 -11.08 -13.17 -28.74
N LEU A 9 -10.40 -13.54 -29.84
CA LEU A 9 -9.13 -14.29 -29.78
C LEU A 9 -8.06 -13.59 -28.91
N ARG A 10 -8.04 -12.25 -28.90
CA ARG A 10 -7.11 -11.47 -28.07
C ARG A 10 -7.43 -11.60 -26.58
N GLU A 11 -8.71 -11.63 -26.22
CA GLU A 11 -9.15 -11.80 -24.84
C GLU A 11 -8.90 -13.23 -24.34
N GLN A 12 -9.07 -14.23 -25.20
CA GLN A 12 -8.72 -15.61 -24.87
C GLN A 12 -7.22 -15.76 -24.56
N LEU A 13 -6.35 -15.07 -25.33
CA LEU A 13 -4.92 -15.04 -25.04
C LEU A 13 -4.62 -14.40 -23.68
N LEU A 14 -5.32 -13.32 -23.33
CA LEU A 14 -5.20 -12.69 -22.02
C LEU A 14 -5.64 -13.63 -20.89
N TYR A 15 -6.73 -14.40 -21.07
CA TYR A 15 -7.17 -15.37 -20.06
C TYR A 15 -6.15 -16.48 -19.85
N VAL A 16 -5.59 -17.02 -20.92
CA VAL A 16 -4.53 -18.04 -20.84
C VAL A 16 -3.30 -17.47 -20.13
N TRP A 17 -2.94 -16.22 -20.40
CA TRP A 17 -1.81 -15.57 -19.75
C TRP A 17 -2.05 -15.35 -18.26
N VAL A 18 -3.18 -14.77 -17.86
CA VAL A 18 -3.46 -14.56 -16.43
C VAL A 18 -3.61 -15.89 -15.70
N LEU A 19 -4.23 -16.90 -16.31
CA LEU A 19 -4.32 -18.24 -15.75
C LEU A 19 -2.93 -18.85 -15.54
N SER A 20 -1.97 -18.63 -16.46
CA SER A 20 -0.58 -19.07 -16.29
C SER A 20 0.05 -18.46 -15.03
N LEU A 21 -0.17 -17.16 -14.79
CA LEU A 21 0.35 -16.45 -13.62
C LEU A 21 -0.28 -16.98 -12.33
N ILE A 22 -1.60 -17.18 -12.31
CA ILE A 22 -2.31 -17.75 -11.15
C ILE A 22 -1.78 -19.15 -10.82
N CYS A 23 -1.61 -20.02 -11.83
CA CYS A 23 -1.07 -21.36 -11.64
C CYS A 23 0.38 -21.37 -11.09
N GLU A 24 1.21 -20.39 -11.47
CA GLU A 24 2.54 -20.21 -10.90
C GLU A 24 2.51 -19.88 -9.41
N GLU A 25 1.62 -18.95 -9.01
CA GLU A 25 1.46 -18.55 -7.61
C GLU A 25 1.00 -19.73 -6.74
N PHE A 26 0.02 -20.52 -7.22
CA PHE A 26 -0.42 -21.75 -6.52
C PHE A 26 0.68 -22.80 -6.35
N ARG A 27 1.68 -22.82 -7.25
CA ARG A 27 2.84 -23.72 -7.12
C ARG A 27 3.76 -23.31 -5.97
N GLN A 28 3.84 -22.02 -5.66
CA GLN A 28 4.59 -21.52 -4.51
C GLN A 28 3.83 -21.84 -3.21
N LYS A 29 4.52 -22.39 -2.20
CA LYS A 29 3.88 -23.03 -1.04
C LYS A 29 3.09 -22.04 -0.15
N ALA A 30 1.80 -22.33 0.05
CA ALA A 30 0.82 -21.57 0.82
C ALA A 30 1.13 -21.27 2.31
N LYS A 31 2.14 -21.88 2.95
CA LYS A 31 2.32 -21.82 4.42
C LYS A 31 3.24 -20.69 4.93
N MET A 32 4.02 -20.05 4.04
CA MET A 32 4.95 -18.95 4.38
C MET A 32 4.72 -17.74 3.45
N TYR A 33 3.53 -17.63 2.86
CA TYR A 33 3.23 -16.68 1.79
C TYR A 33 2.47 -15.44 2.29
N PHE A 34 1.60 -15.59 3.31
CA PHE A 34 0.70 -14.53 3.77
C PHE A 34 1.34 -13.41 4.61
N THR A 35 2.65 -13.45 4.87
CA THR A 35 3.34 -12.42 5.66
C THR A 35 3.79 -11.22 4.83
N GLU A 36 3.93 -11.37 3.51
CA GLU A 36 4.37 -10.30 2.62
C GLU A 36 3.18 -9.57 1.99
N LEU A 37 3.16 -8.23 2.05
CA LEU A 37 2.07 -7.42 1.47
C LEU A 37 1.91 -7.65 -0.04
N TRP A 38 3.01 -7.90 -0.75
CA TRP A 38 2.99 -8.13 -2.20
C TRP A 38 2.26 -9.42 -2.56
N ASN A 39 2.44 -10.46 -1.74
CA ASN A 39 1.74 -11.74 -1.89
C ASN A 39 0.22 -11.59 -1.64
N ILE A 40 -0.18 -10.71 -0.73
CA ILE A 40 -1.59 -10.39 -0.49
C ILE A 40 -2.19 -9.69 -1.72
N LEU A 41 -1.46 -8.75 -2.34
CA LEU A 41 -1.89 -8.09 -3.58
C LEU A 41 -2.02 -9.06 -4.76
N ASP A 42 -1.14 -10.06 -4.84
CA ASP A 42 -1.19 -11.11 -5.88
C ASP A 42 -2.40 -12.02 -5.71
N VAL A 43 -2.77 -12.36 -4.47
CA VAL A 43 -4.01 -13.12 -4.17
C VAL A 43 -5.23 -12.25 -4.44
N LEU A 44 -5.22 -10.98 -4.05
CA LEU A 44 -6.33 -10.05 -4.26
C LEU A 44 -6.63 -9.85 -5.74
N SER A 45 -5.61 -9.58 -6.56
CA SER A 45 -5.76 -9.47 -8.03
C SER A 45 -6.25 -10.78 -8.64
N SER A 46 -5.70 -11.93 -8.22
CA SER A 46 -6.17 -13.23 -8.71
C SER A 46 -7.66 -13.48 -8.40
N LEU A 47 -8.14 -13.07 -7.22
CA LEU A 47 -9.55 -13.19 -6.82
C LEU A 47 -10.44 -12.22 -7.59
N LEU A 48 -10.04 -10.95 -7.72
CA LEU A 48 -10.78 -9.93 -8.47
C LEU A 48 -10.89 -10.30 -9.95
N PHE A 49 -9.82 -10.82 -10.55
CA PHE A 49 -9.83 -11.31 -11.93
C PHE A 49 -10.81 -12.47 -12.12
N CYS A 50 -10.77 -13.49 -11.24
CA CYS A 50 -11.72 -14.61 -11.29
C CYS A 50 -13.18 -14.12 -11.16
N LEU A 51 -13.45 -13.22 -10.22
CA LEU A 51 -14.78 -12.65 -10.01
C LEU A 51 -15.24 -11.83 -11.23
N GLY A 52 -14.35 -11.00 -11.79
CA GLY A 52 -14.61 -10.22 -12.99
C GLY A 52 -14.92 -11.10 -14.21
N LEU A 53 -14.23 -12.24 -14.36
CA LEU A 53 -14.54 -13.22 -15.41
C LEU A 53 -15.90 -13.89 -15.21
N VAL A 54 -16.24 -14.31 -13.99
CA VAL A 54 -17.54 -14.92 -13.69
C VAL A 54 -18.68 -13.94 -14.00
N PHE A 55 -18.52 -12.67 -13.62
CA PHE A 55 -19.53 -11.65 -13.89
C PHE A 55 -19.61 -11.28 -15.37
N ARG A 56 -18.49 -11.34 -16.09
CA ARG A 56 -18.48 -11.16 -17.55
C ARG A 56 -19.25 -12.26 -18.27
N LEU A 57 -19.15 -13.51 -17.82
CA LEU A 57 -19.87 -14.65 -18.42
C LEU A 57 -21.38 -14.61 -18.14
N THR A 58 -21.81 -13.79 -17.18
CA THR A 58 -23.23 -13.58 -16.86
C THR A 58 -23.78 -12.40 -17.67
N THR A 59 -24.82 -12.63 -18.48
CA THR A 59 -25.40 -11.61 -19.37
C THR A 59 -25.95 -10.39 -18.62
N GLU A 60 -26.57 -10.62 -17.45
CA GLU A 60 -27.15 -9.56 -16.61
C GLU A 60 -26.10 -8.65 -15.93
N LEU A 61 -24.88 -9.16 -15.72
CA LEU A 61 -23.83 -8.49 -14.94
C LEU A 61 -22.65 -8.03 -15.80
N PHE A 62 -22.83 -7.95 -17.12
CA PHE A 62 -21.74 -7.64 -18.06
C PHE A 62 -21.05 -6.31 -17.76
N TYR A 63 -21.83 -5.24 -17.46
CA TYR A 63 -21.27 -3.93 -17.13
C TYR A 63 -20.52 -3.95 -15.79
N THR A 64 -21.07 -4.63 -14.78
CA THR A 64 -20.44 -4.80 -13.47
C THR A 64 -19.12 -5.58 -13.59
N GLY A 65 -19.09 -6.64 -14.40
CA GLY A 65 -17.86 -7.38 -14.71
C GLY A 65 -16.78 -6.51 -15.36
N LYS A 66 -17.17 -5.61 -16.27
CA LYS A 66 -16.25 -4.63 -16.86
C LYS A 66 -15.64 -3.70 -15.81
N ILE A 67 -16.44 -3.18 -14.87
CA ILE A 67 -15.94 -2.32 -13.78
C ILE A 67 -14.93 -3.08 -12.92
N ILE A 68 -15.24 -4.32 -12.54
CA ILE A 68 -14.34 -5.14 -11.72
C ILE A 68 -13.01 -5.39 -12.44
N LEU A 69 -13.03 -5.72 -13.74
CA LEU A 69 -11.82 -5.91 -14.53
C LEU A 69 -10.98 -4.62 -14.67
N CYS A 70 -11.62 -3.45 -14.74
CA CYS A 70 -10.92 -2.17 -14.73
C CYS A 70 -10.22 -1.90 -13.38
N ILE A 71 -10.89 -2.20 -12.27
CA ILE A 71 -10.30 -2.07 -10.93
C ILE A 71 -9.15 -3.07 -10.76
N ASP A 72 -9.34 -4.30 -11.21
CA ASP A 72 -8.32 -5.35 -11.19
C ASP A 72 -7.06 -4.95 -11.98
N PHE A 73 -7.22 -4.29 -13.14
CA PHE A 73 -6.09 -3.75 -13.89
C PHE A 73 -5.25 -2.74 -13.07
N VAL A 74 -5.89 -1.91 -12.24
CA VAL A 74 -5.16 -0.98 -11.34
C VAL A 74 -4.35 -1.78 -10.32
N VAL A 75 -4.92 -2.82 -9.72
CA VAL A 75 -4.21 -3.70 -8.77
C VAL A 75 -3.04 -4.41 -9.44
N PHE A 76 -3.21 -4.91 -10.66
CA PHE A 76 -2.12 -5.48 -11.48
C PHE A 76 -1.03 -4.45 -11.77
N CYS A 77 -1.37 -3.19 -12.04
CA CYS A 77 -0.39 -2.12 -12.20
C CYS A 77 0.39 -1.84 -10.90
N LEU A 78 -0.29 -1.87 -9.74
CA LEU A 78 0.37 -1.72 -8.44
C LEU A 78 1.38 -2.86 -8.20
N ARG A 79 1.10 -4.09 -8.67
CA ARG A 79 2.05 -5.21 -8.64
C ARG A 79 3.34 -4.91 -9.41
N LEU A 80 3.31 -4.13 -10.49
CA LEU A 80 4.53 -3.75 -11.21
C LEU A 80 5.49 -2.95 -10.34
N MET A 81 4.97 -2.15 -9.39
CA MET A 81 5.82 -1.46 -8.41
C MET A 81 6.62 -2.44 -7.55
N ALA A 82 6.07 -3.62 -7.23
CA ALA A 82 6.77 -4.68 -6.52
C ALA A 82 8.01 -5.16 -7.29
N ILE A 83 7.95 -5.22 -8.61
CA ILE A 83 9.11 -5.61 -9.43
C ILE A 83 10.18 -4.51 -9.40
N PHE A 84 9.75 -3.24 -9.41
CA PHE A 84 10.68 -2.11 -9.31
C PHE A 84 11.36 -1.99 -7.95
N THR A 85 10.91 -2.72 -6.91
CA THR A 85 11.62 -2.74 -5.62
C THR A 85 13.00 -3.40 -5.71
N ILE A 86 13.26 -4.19 -6.75
CA ILE A 86 14.57 -4.79 -7.02
C ILE A 86 15.62 -3.71 -7.32
N SER A 87 15.21 -2.60 -7.93
CA SER A 87 16.12 -1.53 -8.33
C SER A 87 16.76 -0.85 -7.11
N ARG A 88 18.07 -0.61 -7.20
CA ARG A 88 18.84 0.08 -6.16
C ARG A 88 18.36 1.51 -5.90
N THR A 89 17.81 2.17 -6.92
CA THR A 89 17.39 3.57 -6.84
C THR A 89 15.92 3.75 -6.44
N LEU A 90 15.04 2.81 -6.81
CA LEU A 90 13.60 2.88 -6.56
C LEU A 90 13.15 2.04 -5.36
N GLY A 91 13.79 0.90 -5.10
CA GLY A 91 13.42 0.00 -4.01
C GLY A 91 13.38 0.66 -2.64
N PRO A 92 14.45 1.37 -2.24
CA PRO A 92 14.45 2.09 -0.96
C PRO A 92 13.30 3.09 -0.82
N LYS A 93 13.00 3.83 -1.89
CA LYS A 93 11.89 4.80 -1.91
C LYS A 93 10.53 4.12 -1.69
N ILE A 94 10.30 2.96 -2.31
CA ILE A 94 9.06 2.19 -2.13
C ILE A 94 8.94 1.67 -0.68
N ILE A 95 10.05 1.27 -0.06
CA ILE A 95 10.06 0.82 1.34
C ILE A 95 9.74 1.98 2.29
N ILE A 96 10.30 3.16 2.02
CA ILE A 96 9.99 4.39 2.76
C ILE A 96 8.49 4.66 2.68
N VAL A 97 7.91 4.69 1.48
CA VAL A 97 6.47 4.89 1.28
C VAL A 97 5.65 3.84 2.03
N LYS A 98 6.03 2.56 1.96
CA LYS A 98 5.35 1.48 2.71
C LYS A 98 5.37 1.71 4.22
N LYS A 99 6.49 2.17 4.79
CA LYS A 99 6.59 2.47 6.23
C LYS A 99 5.72 3.68 6.59
N MET A 100 5.77 4.74 5.77
CA MET A 100 5.00 5.97 5.97
C MET A 100 3.49 5.77 5.90
N ILE A 101 2.99 4.78 5.15
CA ILE A 101 1.54 4.46 5.10
C ILE A 101 1.00 4.10 6.49
N MET A 102 1.78 3.43 7.34
CA MET A 102 1.35 3.09 8.70
C MET A 102 1.20 4.34 9.57
N ASP A 103 2.12 5.29 9.44
CA ASP A 103 2.04 6.58 10.13
C ASP A 103 0.87 7.42 9.59
N MET A 104 0.64 7.35 8.28
CA MET A 104 -0.47 8.04 7.60
C MET A 104 -1.83 7.52 8.06
N PHE A 105 -1.96 6.25 8.42
CA PHE A 105 -3.22 5.69 8.94
C PHE A 105 -3.64 6.38 10.25
N PHE A 106 -2.73 6.51 11.21
CA PHE A 106 -2.99 7.21 12.47
C PHE A 106 -3.37 8.68 12.25
N PHE A 107 -2.68 9.33 11.30
CA PHE A 107 -2.98 10.70 10.94
C PHE A 107 -4.37 10.85 10.30
N MET A 108 -4.71 10.01 9.32
CA MET A 108 -6.01 10.04 8.64
C MET A 108 -7.16 9.79 9.62
N PHE A 109 -6.95 8.94 10.63
CA PHE A 109 -7.92 8.74 11.71
C PHE A 109 -8.16 10.04 12.49
N LEU A 110 -7.11 10.73 12.91
CA LEU A 110 -7.22 11.99 13.64
C LEU A 110 -7.82 13.11 12.79
N LEU A 111 -7.43 13.20 11.51
CA LEU A 111 -8.02 14.13 10.54
C LEU A 111 -9.52 13.85 10.35
N SER A 112 -9.91 12.58 10.21
CA SER A 112 -11.31 12.18 10.02
C SER A 112 -12.19 12.61 11.18
N ILE A 113 -11.71 12.50 12.43
CA ILE A 113 -12.48 12.96 13.61
C ILE A 113 -12.75 14.46 13.52
N TRP A 114 -11.72 15.25 13.16
CA TRP A 114 -11.85 16.71 13.04
C TRP A 114 -12.77 17.13 11.89
N VAL A 115 -12.65 16.46 10.73
CA VAL A 115 -13.50 16.70 9.55
C VAL A 115 -14.97 16.43 9.87
N VAL A 116 -15.27 15.28 10.48
CA VAL A 116 -16.65 14.90 10.83
C VAL A 116 -17.22 15.84 11.90
N ALA A 117 -16.43 16.24 12.89
CA ALA A 117 -16.88 17.18 13.91
C ALA A 117 -17.28 18.55 13.32
N TYR A 118 -16.44 19.12 12.46
CA TYR A 118 -16.75 20.38 11.78
C TYR A 118 -17.95 20.23 10.83
N GLY A 119 -17.99 19.15 10.04
CA GLY A 119 -19.04 18.90 9.07
C GLY A 119 -20.42 18.74 9.69
N VAL A 120 -20.53 17.94 10.76
CA VAL A 120 -21.79 17.77 11.50
C VAL A 120 -22.22 19.08 12.16
N ALA A 121 -21.28 19.86 12.72
CA ALA A 121 -21.59 21.16 13.31
C ALA A 121 -22.08 22.17 12.25
N LYS A 122 -21.38 22.31 11.11
CA LYS A 122 -21.78 23.16 9.98
C LYS A 122 -23.18 22.76 9.48
N GLN A 123 -23.37 21.48 9.16
CA GLN A 123 -24.64 20.95 8.66
C GLN A 123 -25.80 21.24 9.62
N GLY A 124 -25.60 20.99 10.92
CA GLY A 124 -26.63 21.16 11.95
C GLY A 124 -26.99 22.62 12.24
N ILE A 125 -26.05 23.55 12.03
CA ILE A 125 -26.31 24.99 12.21
C ILE A 125 -27.04 25.57 11.00
N LEU A 126 -26.59 25.27 9.78
CA LEU A 126 -27.09 25.93 8.57
C LEU A 126 -28.37 25.31 8.01
N ILE A 127 -28.52 23.98 8.06
CA ILE A 127 -29.59 23.25 7.36
C ILE A 127 -30.58 22.68 8.37
N HIS A 128 -31.86 23.04 8.22
CA HIS A 128 -32.92 22.46 9.04
C HIS A 128 -33.35 21.10 8.50
N ASN A 129 -33.23 20.06 9.33
CA ASN A 129 -33.83 18.71 9.19
C ASN A 129 -34.03 18.25 7.72
N ASP A 130 -32.96 17.78 7.08
CA ASP A 130 -33.05 17.07 5.78
C ASP A 130 -33.34 15.58 6.05
N SER A 131 -34.27 15.00 5.28
CA SER A 131 -34.63 13.56 5.39
C SER A 131 -33.78 12.67 4.49
N ARG A 132 -33.02 13.28 3.55
CA ARG A 132 -32.25 12.56 2.53
C ARG A 132 -30.86 12.22 3.07
N LEU A 133 -30.66 10.95 3.45
CA LEU A 133 -29.39 10.47 4.01
C LEU A 133 -28.16 10.73 3.11
N SER A 134 -28.31 10.61 1.78
CA SER A 134 -27.20 10.87 0.84
C SER A 134 -26.70 12.31 0.90
N TRP A 135 -27.61 13.28 1.00
CA TRP A 135 -27.28 14.71 1.11
C TRP A 135 -26.69 15.06 2.48
N ILE A 136 -27.15 14.39 3.54
CA ILE A 136 -26.55 14.53 4.88
C ILE A 136 -25.09 14.05 4.85
N ILE A 137 -24.81 12.89 4.27
CA ILE A 137 -23.44 12.36 4.18
C ILE A 137 -22.57 13.25 3.30
N GLN A 138 -23.10 13.73 2.18
CA GLN A 138 -22.38 14.62 1.27
C GLN A 138 -22.00 15.94 1.95
N GLY A 139 -22.94 16.59 2.65
CA GLY A 139 -22.66 17.86 3.31
C GLY A 139 -21.85 17.71 4.62
N ALA A 140 -22.05 16.62 5.38
CA ALA A 140 -21.38 16.43 6.67
C ALA A 140 -19.96 15.82 6.57
N ILE A 141 -19.64 15.11 5.48
CA ILE A 141 -18.33 14.44 5.33
C ILE A 141 -17.62 14.92 4.07
N TYR A 142 -18.27 14.82 2.91
CA TYR A 142 -17.62 15.02 1.61
C TYR A 142 -17.25 16.49 1.36
N GLU A 143 -18.15 17.42 1.65
CA GLU A 143 -17.88 18.86 1.53
C GLU A 143 -16.74 19.34 2.46
N PRO A 144 -16.79 19.12 3.79
CA PRO A 144 -15.69 19.40 4.71
C PRO A 144 -14.35 18.84 4.26
N TYR A 145 -14.33 17.60 3.76
CA TYR A 145 -13.12 16.97 3.24
C TYR A 145 -12.54 17.73 2.03
N LEU A 146 -13.39 18.15 1.08
CA LEU A 146 -12.95 18.92 -0.10
C LEU A 146 -12.44 20.33 0.25
N ILE A 147 -12.99 20.94 1.31
CA ILE A 147 -12.55 22.25 1.81
C ILE A 147 -11.07 22.24 2.20
N ILE A 148 -10.58 21.12 2.77
CA ILE A 148 -9.16 20.98 3.13
C ILE A 148 -8.26 21.09 1.90
N PHE A 149 -8.69 20.56 0.76
CA PHE A 149 -7.94 20.59 -0.49
C PHE A 149 -8.13 21.89 -1.29
N GLY A 150 -8.81 22.89 -0.71
CA GLY A 150 -8.96 24.23 -1.30
C GLY A 150 -10.20 24.40 -2.17
N ASN A 151 -11.16 23.47 -2.14
CA ASN A 151 -12.46 23.68 -2.78
C ASN A 151 -13.39 24.39 -1.80
N PHE A 152 -13.40 25.72 -1.84
CA PHE A 152 -14.27 26.52 -0.98
C PHE A 152 -15.71 26.52 -1.51
N PRO A 153 -16.72 26.25 -0.66
CA PRO A 153 -18.11 26.30 -1.08
C PRO A 153 -18.46 27.72 -1.52
N LYS A 154 -19.19 27.81 -2.63
CA LYS A 154 -19.71 29.08 -3.15
C LYS A 154 -20.97 29.54 -2.42
N ASP A 155 -21.34 28.90 -1.31
CA ASP A 155 -22.48 29.27 -0.46
C ASP A 155 -22.39 30.69 0.13
N ILE A 156 -21.29 31.42 -0.16
CA ILE A 156 -21.08 32.83 0.17
C ILE A 156 -21.73 33.75 -0.88
N ASP A 157 -21.93 33.27 -2.12
CA ASP A 157 -22.72 33.94 -3.14
C ASP A 157 -24.16 33.41 -3.03
N SER A 158 -25.05 34.25 -2.51
CA SER A 158 -26.45 34.00 -2.16
C SER A 158 -27.35 33.83 -3.38
N ASP A 159 -26.98 32.93 -4.30
CA ASP A 159 -27.76 32.62 -5.49
C ASP A 159 -28.88 31.63 -5.12
N ILE A 160 -30.07 32.18 -4.82
CA ILE A 160 -31.26 31.44 -4.36
C ILE A 160 -31.68 30.35 -5.38
N ASP A 161 -31.34 30.51 -6.66
CA ASP A 161 -31.63 29.54 -7.73
C ASP A 161 -30.82 28.24 -7.63
N SER A 162 -29.75 28.22 -6.82
CA SER A 162 -28.87 27.05 -6.66
C SER A 162 -29.37 26.03 -5.63
N CYS A 163 -30.37 26.37 -4.80
CA CYS A 163 -30.82 25.54 -3.69
C CYS A 163 -32.35 25.29 -3.71
N SER A 164 -32.80 24.25 -2.99
CA SER A 164 -34.22 23.89 -2.85
C SER A 164 -34.69 24.12 -1.41
N MET A 165 -35.74 24.92 -1.20
CA MET A 165 -36.25 25.27 0.14
C MET A 165 -36.74 24.04 0.92
N ASN A 166 -37.51 23.15 0.26
CA ASN A 166 -38.07 21.95 0.87
C ASN A 166 -37.27 20.68 0.58
N GLY A 167 -36.13 20.77 -0.13
CA GLY A 167 -35.38 19.60 -0.58
C GLY A 167 -36.14 18.71 -1.57
N THR A 168 -37.12 19.28 -2.30
CA THR A 168 -37.98 18.59 -3.26
C THR A 168 -37.25 18.24 -4.56
N ASP A 169 -36.22 19.01 -4.91
CA ASP A 169 -35.38 18.74 -6.08
C ASP A 169 -34.26 17.75 -5.71
N PRO A 170 -34.17 16.57 -6.35
CA PRO A 170 -33.12 15.59 -6.07
C PRO A 170 -31.72 16.04 -6.50
N LEU A 171 -31.60 17.03 -7.38
CA LEU A 171 -30.32 17.50 -7.93
C LEU A 171 -29.72 18.65 -7.13
N LYS A 172 -30.52 19.35 -6.31
CA LYS A 172 -30.10 20.56 -5.57
C LYS A 172 -29.97 20.32 -4.06
N PRO A 173 -28.99 20.97 -3.39
CA PRO A 173 -28.89 20.97 -1.94
C PRO A 173 -30.06 21.73 -1.32
N LYS A 174 -30.33 21.45 -0.04
CA LYS A 174 -31.34 22.17 0.72
C LYS A 174 -30.81 23.56 1.09
N CYS A 175 -31.64 24.59 0.94
CA CYS A 175 -31.25 25.95 1.30
C CYS A 175 -30.98 26.07 2.81
N PRO A 176 -30.07 26.97 3.23
CA PRO A 176 -29.90 27.29 4.64
C PRO A 176 -31.19 27.90 5.22
N VAL A 177 -31.32 27.89 6.55
CA VAL A 177 -32.45 28.55 7.21
C VAL A 177 -32.39 30.05 6.95
N LEU A 178 -33.48 30.61 6.41
CA LEU A 178 -33.61 32.03 6.07
C LEU A 178 -34.49 32.76 7.09
N ASN A 179 -34.15 34.02 7.38
CA ASN A 179 -34.97 34.96 8.14
C ASN A 179 -36.05 35.62 7.26
N GLU A 180 -36.93 36.41 7.86
CA GLU A 180 -38.04 37.14 7.18
C GLU A 180 -37.58 37.98 5.98
N ASN A 181 -36.33 38.45 6.00
CA ASN A 181 -35.72 39.26 4.93
C ASN A 181 -35.05 38.43 3.82
N GLN A 182 -35.31 37.12 3.73
CA GLN A 182 -34.67 36.19 2.76
C GLN A 182 -33.14 36.15 2.86
N MET A 183 -32.59 36.42 4.05
CA MET A 183 -31.16 36.33 4.37
C MET A 183 -30.92 35.12 5.28
N PRO A 184 -29.72 34.49 5.24
CA PRO A 184 -29.43 33.39 6.15
C PRO A 184 -29.61 33.82 7.61
N ALA A 185 -30.32 33.00 8.39
CA ALA A 185 -30.59 33.26 9.80
C ALA A 185 -29.30 33.24 10.64
N PHE A 186 -28.31 32.46 10.18
CA PHE A 186 -26.98 32.42 10.77
C PHE A 186 -26.07 33.48 10.14
N PRO A 187 -25.38 34.30 10.94
CA PRO A 187 -24.53 35.36 10.39
C PRO A 187 -23.35 34.80 9.57
N GLU A 188 -23.20 35.30 8.34
CA GLU A 188 -22.16 34.86 7.40
C GLU A 188 -20.74 35.06 7.94
N TRP A 189 -20.50 36.17 8.65
CA TRP A 189 -19.20 36.44 9.28
C TRP A 189 -18.81 35.36 10.29
N LEU A 190 -19.78 34.78 11.00
CA LEU A 190 -19.51 33.73 11.98
C LEU A 190 -19.25 32.39 11.28
N ASN A 191 -19.91 32.11 10.16
CA ASN A 191 -19.57 30.98 9.29
C ASN A 191 -18.13 31.09 8.74
N ILE A 192 -17.73 32.28 8.28
CA ILE A 192 -16.37 32.55 7.82
C ILE A 192 -15.36 32.34 8.96
N ILE A 193 -15.64 32.84 10.18
CA ILE A 193 -14.77 32.61 11.35
C ILE A 193 -14.63 31.11 11.66
N MET A 194 -15.74 30.35 11.67
CA MET A 194 -15.69 28.91 11.90
C MET A 194 -14.85 28.19 10.84
N LEU A 195 -14.99 28.57 9.57
CA LEU A 195 -14.19 28.06 8.47
C LEU A 195 -12.70 28.39 8.64
N CYS A 196 -12.37 29.64 9.00
CA CYS A 196 -10.99 30.06 9.25
C CYS A 196 -10.34 29.27 10.39
N VAL A 197 -11.05 29.06 11.51
CA VAL A 197 -10.56 28.27 12.63
C VAL A 197 -10.36 26.81 12.21
N TYR A 198 -11.32 26.23 11.48
CA TYR A 198 -11.21 24.87 10.96
C TYR A 198 -9.97 24.69 10.07
N LEU A 199 -9.76 25.59 9.11
CA LEU A 199 -8.62 25.57 8.20
C LEU A 199 -7.30 25.81 8.92
N LEU A 200 -7.28 26.68 9.93
CA LEU A 200 -6.09 26.92 10.76
C LEU A 200 -5.64 25.63 11.44
N PHE A 201 -6.57 24.91 12.08
CA PHE A 201 -6.28 23.64 12.75
C PHE A 201 -5.78 22.57 11.76
N VAL A 202 -6.47 22.40 10.63
CA VAL A 202 -6.08 21.38 9.64
C VAL A 202 -4.75 21.73 8.97
N ASN A 203 -4.58 22.96 8.48
CA ASN A 203 -3.43 23.33 7.66
C ASN A 203 -2.19 23.64 8.49
N ILE A 204 -2.33 24.36 9.62
CA ILE A 204 -1.17 24.77 10.42
C ILE A 204 -0.74 23.66 11.39
N LEU A 205 -1.68 22.92 11.99
CA LEU A 205 -1.31 21.92 13.00
C LEU A 205 -1.17 20.54 12.37
N LEU A 206 -2.20 20.06 11.65
CA LEU A 206 -2.25 18.67 11.21
C LEU A 206 -1.34 18.42 10.00
N LEU A 207 -1.47 19.19 8.92
CA LEU A 207 -0.65 18.97 7.72
C LEU A 207 0.85 19.20 7.98
N ASN A 208 1.20 20.22 8.76
CA ASN A 208 2.61 20.47 9.11
C ASN A 208 3.20 19.36 9.98
N LEU A 209 2.41 18.82 10.93
CA LEU A 209 2.84 17.66 11.72
C LEU A 209 3.02 16.42 10.84
N LEU A 210 2.11 16.18 9.88
CA LEU A 210 2.23 15.08 8.94
C LEU A 210 3.52 15.19 8.12
N ILE A 211 3.81 16.38 7.58
CA ILE A 211 5.05 16.64 6.84
C ILE A 211 6.28 16.41 7.74
N ALA A 212 6.23 16.81 9.01
CA ALA A 212 7.31 16.59 9.95
C ALA A 212 7.57 15.10 10.22
N ILE A 213 6.52 14.31 10.47
CA ILE A 213 6.61 12.86 10.67
C ILE A 213 7.13 12.17 9.40
N PHE A 214 6.64 12.60 8.22
CA PHE A 214 7.11 12.11 6.94
C PHE A 214 8.59 12.39 6.70
N ASN A 215 9.06 13.60 7.04
CA ASN A 215 10.48 13.92 6.95
C ASN A 215 11.34 13.10 7.92
N PHE A 216 10.89 12.94 9.16
CA PHE A 216 11.61 12.14 10.17
C PHE A 216 11.74 10.67 9.73
N THR A 217 10.64 10.05 9.34
CA THR A 217 10.61 8.65 8.87
C THR A 217 11.38 8.46 7.57
N PHE A 218 11.32 9.44 6.66
CA PHE A 218 12.13 9.46 5.44
C PHE A 218 13.64 9.45 5.78
N GLN A 219 14.10 10.31 6.70
CA GLN A 219 15.50 10.37 7.11
C GLN A 219 15.97 9.06 7.78
N GLU A 220 15.21 8.56 8.76
CA GLU A 220 15.55 7.33 9.50
C GLU A 220 15.74 6.11 8.57
N VAL A 221 14.88 5.98 7.55
CA VAL A 221 14.95 4.87 6.59
C VAL A 221 16.00 5.13 5.51
N GLN A 222 16.21 6.39 5.10
CA GLN A 222 17.26 6.76 4.15
C GLN A 222 18.65 6.39 4.69
N ASP A 223 18.91 6.59 5.98
CA ASP A 223 20.21 6.27 6.60
C ASP A 223 20.53 4.75 6.59
N ASN A 224 19.49 3.90 6.56
CA ASN A 224 19.64 2.44 6.58
C ASN A 224 19.35 1.77 5.23
N THR A 225 19.12 2.56 4.19
CA THR A 225 18.66 2.12 2.87
C THR A 225 19.54 1.04 2.24
N ASP A 226 20.86 1.20 2.29
CA ASP A 226 21.79 0.26 1.64
C ASP A 226 21.75 -1.14 2.28
N LYS A 227 21.56 -1.22 3.60
CA LYS A 227 21.44 -2.50 4.32
C LYS A 227 20.12 -3.19 3.94
N ILE A 228 19.03 -2.42 3.92
CA ILE A 228 17.70 -2.92 3.59
C ILE A 228 17.67 -3.45 2.15
N TRP A 229 18.20 -2.69 1.19
CA TRP A 229 18.24 -3.11 -0.21
C TRP A 229 19.05 -4.40 -0.41
N LYS A 230 20.22 -4.53 0.24
CA LYS A 230 21.04 -5.75 0.18
C LYS A 230 20.28 -6.97 0.72
N PHE A 231 19.55 -6.82 1.83
CA PHE A 231 18.75 -7.90 2.40
C PHE A 231 17.60 -8.32 1.48
N GLN A 232 16.84 -7.36 0.95
CA GLN A 232 15.74 -7.64 0.01
C GLN A 232 16.23 -8.29 -1.28
N ARG A 233 17.36 -7.83 -1.82
CA ARG A 233 17.98 -8.42 -3.01
C ARG A 233 18.27 -9.91 -2.81
N TYR A 234 18.76 -10.31 -1.64
CA TYR A 234 19.04 -11.70 -1.35
C TYR A 234 17.75 -12.56 -1.38
N GLU A 235 16.68 -12.12 -0.72
CA GLU A 235 15.41 -12.85 -0.71
C GLU A 235 14.81 -12.97 -2.12
N LEU A 236 14.87 -11.89 -2.91
CA LEU A 236 14.44 -11.90 -4.31
C LEU A 236 15.25 -12.89 -5.14
N ILE A 237 16.58 -12.87 -5.07
CA ILE A 237 17.44 -13.82 -5.80
C ILE A 237 17.08 -15.27 -5.43
N LYS A 238 16.92 -15.55 -4.14
CA LYS A 238 16.54 -16.87 -3.63
C LYS A 238 15.16 -17.31 -4.13
N GLU A 239 14.24 -16.37 -4.32
CA GLU A 239 12.91 -16.65 -4.89
C GLU A 239 12.98 -16.91 -6.41
N TYR A 240 13.58 -16.01 -7.18
CA TYR A 240 13.72 -16.14 -8.64
C TYR A 240 14.51 -17.39 -9.02
N TYR A 241 15.53 -17.76 -8.25
CA TYR A 241 16.28 -19.00 -8.47
C TYR A 241 15.42 -20.27 -8.31
N ARG A 242 14.35 -20.22 -7.52
CA ARG A 242 13.41 -21.35 -7.34
C ARG A 242 12.30 -21.37 -8.38
N ARG A 243 12.11 -20.29 -9.14
CA ARG A 243 11.14 -20.21 -10.24
C ARG A 243 11.67 -21.03 -11.44
N PRO A 244 10.79 -21.59 -12.28
CA PRO A 244 11.24 -22.31 -13.47
C PRO A 244 11.76 -21.29 -14.50
N ALA A 245 12.73 -21.69 -15.34
CA ALA A 245 13.35 -20.77 -16.31
C ALA A 245 12.42 -20.33 -17.46
N THR A 246 11.24 -20.94 -17.57
CA THR A 246 10.25 -20.62 -18.62
C THR A 246 9.48 -19.36 -18.27
N ALA A 247 9.48 -18.38 -19.18
CA ALA A 247 8.65 -17.18 -19.05
C ALA A 247 7.15 -17.53 -19.11
N PRO A 248 6.28 -16.81 -18.38
CA PRO A 248 4.84 -16.83 -18.65
C PRO A 248 4.59 -16.37 -20.11
N PRO A 249 3.68 -16.99 -20.90
CA PRO A 249 2.69 -18.03 -20.59
C PRO A 249 3.16 -19.49 -20.81
N LEU A 250 4.37 -19.70 -21.36
CA LEU A 250 4.90 -21.03 -21.68
C LEU A 250 5.16 -21.89 -20.42
N ASN A 251 5.16 -21.26 -19.25
CA ASN A 251 5.31 -21.93 -17.96
C ASN A 251 4.17 -22.92 -17.64
N ILE A 252 3.00 -22.80 -18.28
CA ILE A 252 1.87 -23.72 -18.08
C ILE A 252 2.31 -25.19 -18.23
N TYR A 253 3.12 -25.51 -19.24
CA TYR A 253 3.64 -26.86 -19.44
C TYR A 253 4.54 -27.33 -18.29
N SER A 254 5.39 -26.43 -17.78
CA SER A 254 6.28 -26.72 -16.66
C SER A 254 5.49 -26.98 -15.36
N VAL A 255 4.40 -26.24 -15.14
CA VAL A 255 3.49 -26.42 -14.00
C VAL A 255 2.75 -27.75 -14.11
N PHE A 256 2.19 -28.07 -15.28
CA PHE A 256 1.51 -29.35 -15.50
C PHE A 256 2.47 -30.54 -15.34
N HIS A 257 3.68 -30.45 -15.90
CA HIS A 257 4.70 -31.47 -15.74
C HIS A 257 5.08 -31.68 -14.26
N TYR A 258 5.24 -30.58 -13.49
CA TYR A 258 5.48 -30.65 -12.05
C TYR A 258 4.34 -31.34 -11.30
N PHE A 259 3.09 -30.98 -11.60
CA PHE A 259 1.92 -31.56 -10.95
C PHE A 259 1.74 -33.05 -11.31
N TYR A 260 1.97 -33.40 -12.58
CA TYR A 260 1.97 -34.78 -13.06
C TYR A 260 3.03 -35.64 -12.34
N LEU A 261 4.28 -35.18 -12.25
CA LEU A 261 5.34 -35.90 -11.52
C LEU A 261 5.00 -36.07 -10.03
N LYS A 262 4.37 -35.07 -9.41
CA LYS A 262 3.93 -35.10 -8.02
C LYS A 262 2.81 -36.12 -7.79
N ILE A 263 1.82 -36.18 -8.69
CA ILE A 263 0.73 -37.18 -8.67
C ILE A 263 1.30 -38.59 -8.87
N MET A 264 2.21 -38.75 -9.83
CA MET A 264 2.81 -40.04 -10.18
C MET A 264 3.83 -40.55 -9.15
N ARG A 265 4.03 -39.84 -8.01
CA ARG A 265 4.98 -40.14 -6.93
C ARG A 265 6.41 -40.46 -7.40
N ARG A 266 6.76 -40.08 -8.63
CA ARG A 266 8.00 -40.49 -9.28
C ARG A 266 9.07 -39.45 -8.99
N ASN A 267 9.97 -39.82 -8.08
CA ASN A 267 11.14 -39.08 -7.60
C ASN A 267 10.83 -37.73 -6.92
N LYS A 268 11.32 -37.56 -5.68
CA LYS A 268 11.66 -36.22 -5.21
C LYS A 268 12.71 -35.70 -6.20
N PRO A 269 12.45 -34.61 -6.95
CA PRO A 269 13.51 -34.02 -7.75
C PRO A 269 14.68 -33.74 -6.81
N ARG A 270 15.91 -34.11 -7.21
CA ARG A 270 17.13 -33.68 -6.54
C ARG A 270 17.05 -32.16 -6.49
N LYS A 271 16.73 -31.61 -5.32
CA LYS A 271 16.85 -30.17 -5.09
C LYS A 271 18.33 -29.88 -5.12
N HIS A 272 18.86 -29.50 -6.28
CA HIS A 272 20.16 -28.85 -6.38
C HIS A 272 20.01 -27.51 -5.65
N ASN A 273 20.29 -27.53 -4.35
CA ASN A 273 20.39 -26.32 -3.57
C ASN A 273 21.82 -25.82 -3.77
N GLU A 274 22.07 -24.99 -4.76
CA GLU A 274 23.35 -24.26 -4.86
C GLU A 274 23.65 -23.46 -3.58
N PHE A 275 22.60 -23.10 -2.83
CA PHE A 275 22.70 -22.47 -1.51
C PHE A 275 23.17 -23.40 -0.37
N LYS A 276 23.30 -24.71 -0.59
CA LYS A 276 23.75 -25.66 0.44
C LYS A 276 24.78 -26.61 -0.14
N ILE A 277 26.02 -26.41 0.28
CA ILE A 277 27.15 -27.27 -0.07
C ILE A 277 27.35 -28.26 1.09
N GLN A 278 27.34 -29.55 0.79
CA GLN A 278 27.76 -30.58 1.75
C GLN A 278 29.27 -30.76 1.61
N LEU A 279 30.01 -30.43 2.66
CA LEU A 279 31.46 -30.61 2.70
C LEU A 279 31.83 -32.03 3.14
N LYS A 280 33.03 -32.46 2.74
CA LYS A 280 33.64 -33.68 3.30
C LYS A 280 34.07 -33.40 4.74
N PRO A 281 33.99 -34.40 5.64
CA PRO A 281 34.28 -34.20 7.06
C PRO A 281 35.73 -33.77 7.34
N GLU A 282 36.68 -34.12 6.46
CA GLU A 282 38.08 -33.69 6.58
C GLU A 282 38.22 -32.18 6.32
N VAL A 283 37.68 -31.70 5.20
CA VAL A 283 37.71 -30.28 4.83
C VAL A 283 36.97 -29.42 5.84
N GLU A 284 35.86 -29.94 6.40
CA GLU A 284 35.11 -29.24 7.44
C GLU A 284 35.93 -29.04 8.72
N LYS A 285 36.70 -30.06 9.15
CA LYS A 285 37.59 -29.94 10.32
C LYS A 285 38.69 -28.90 10.09
N ASP A 286 39.33 -28.94 8.93
CA ASP A 286 40.40 -27.99 8.58
C ASP A 286 39.86 -26.56 8.49
N LEU A 287 38.66 -26.37 7.93
CA LEU A 287 38.00 -25.06 7.83
C LEU A 287 37.66 -24.50 9.21
N LEU A 288 37.10 -25.32 10.10
CA LEU A 288 36.77 -24.92 11.48
C LEU A 288 38.04 -24.58 12.29
N HIS A 289 39.13 -25.34 12.07
CA HIS A 289 40.41 -25.03 12.70
C HIS A 289 40.96 -23.68 12.21
N TRP A 290 40.93 -23.44 10.90
CA TRP A 290 41.33 -22.15 10.31
C TRP A 290 40.47 -20.98 10.80
N GLU A 291 39.15 -21.16 10.88
CA GLU A 291 38.21 -20.17 11.43
C GLU A 291 38.54 -19.84 12.90
N GLY A 292 38.82 -20.87 13.70
CA GLY A 292 39.24 -20.72 15.09
C GLY A 292 40.49 -19.85 15.24
N LEU A 293 41.54 -20.14 14.46
CA LEU A 293 42.78 -19.35 14.45
C LEU A 293 42.54 -17.89 14.04
N MET A 294 41.71 -17.67 13.01
CA MET A 294 41.39 -16.30 12.55
C MET A 294 40.58 -15.53 13.57
N LYS A 295 39.62 -16.18 14.23
CA LYS A 295 38.84 -15.60 15.33
C LYS A 295 39.75 -15.15 16.47
N ASP A 296 40.68 -16.00 16.90
CA ASP A 296 41.58 -15.67 18.01
C ASP A 296 42.52 -14.51 17.65
N ARG A 297 43.02 -14.49 16.41
CA ARG A 297 43.80 -13.36 15.87
C ARG A 297 43.01 -12.05 15.89
N TYR A 298 41.75 -12.10 15.44
CA TYR A 298 40.86 -10.94 15.43
C TYR A 298 40.55 -10.43 16.85
N LEU A 299 40.31 -11.33 17.80
CA LEU A 299 40.06 -10.96 19.20
C LEU A 299 41.26 -10.28 19.85
N LEU A 300 42.48 -10.76 19.54
CA LEU A 300 43.72 -10.13 20.01
C LEU A 300 43.87 -8.71 19.43
N SER A 301 43.67 -8.53 18.12
CA SER A 301 43.75 -7.20 17.50
C SER A 301 42.69 -6.25 18.05
N ALA A 302 41.46 -6.72 18.25
CA ALA A 302 40.37 -5.91 18.81
C ALA A 302 40.67 -5.48 20.25
N ARG A 303 41.22 -6.37 21.10
CA ARG A 303 41.65 -6.01 22.46
C ARG A 303 42.78 -4.99 22.45
N GLN A 304 43.74 -5.14 21.54
CA GLN A 304 44.84 -4.20 21.40
C GLN A 304 44.34 -2.80 21.01
N GLU A 305 43.47 -2.70 20.00
CA GLU A 305 42.84 -1.43 19.62
C GLU A 305 42.02 -0.83 20.77
N GLN A 306 41.28 -1.64 21.52
CA GLN A 306 40.50 -1.17 22.66
C GLN A 306 41.39 -0.67 23.80
N SER A 307 42.50 -1.35 24.10
CA SER A 307 43.47 -0.88 25.10
C SER A 307 44.17 0.42 24.71
N GLN A 308 44.29 0.69 23.41
CA GLN A 308 44.87 1.92 22.87
C GLN A 308 43.88 3.09 22.80
N ARG A 309 42.57 2.85 23.03
CA ARG A 309 41.59 3.94 23.05
C ARG A 309 41.85 4.87 24.23
N THR A 310 41.87 6.17 23.93
CA THR A 310 42.11 7.23 24.92
C THR A 310 41.11 7.17 26.07
N GLU A 311 39.84 6.86 25.81
CA GLU A 311 38.79 6.68 26.82
C GLU A 311 39.14 5.58 27.84
N THR A 312 39.63 4.43 27.35
CA THR A 312 40.03 3.30 28.19
C THR A 312 41.29 3.62 28.98
N CYS A 313 42.26 4.29 28.35
CA CYS A 313 43.47 4.74 29.03
C CYS A 313 43.17 5.77 30.14
N ILE A 314 42.24 6.69 29.90
CA ILE A 314 41.78 7.68 30.90
C ILE A 314 41.12 6.97 32.09
N LEU A 315 40.22 6.01 31.83
CA LEU A 315 39.59 5.20 32.87
C LEU A 315 40.62 4.45 33.71
N ASP A 316 41.57 3.77 33.07
CA ASP A 316 42.63 3.03 33.75
C ASP A 316 43.53 3.95 34.59
N THR A 317 43.82 5.17 34.12
CA THR A 317 44.55 6.17 34.92
C THR A 317 43.74 6.74 36.07
N SER A 318 42.40 6.79 35.97
CA SER A 318 41.53 7.28 37.05
C SER A 318 41.31 6.25 38.17
N GLN A 319 41.47 4.97 37.86
CA GLN A 319 41.35 3.86 38.81
C GLN A 319 42.68 3.51 39.52
N ARG A 320 43.80 4.04 39.02
CA ARG A 320 45.13 3.92 39.63
C ARG A 320 45.38 5.03 40.65
#